data_AF-A0A8H4T6S4-F1
#
_entry.id   AF-A0A8H4T6S4-F1
#
_cell.length_a   1.000
_cell.length_b   1.000
_cell.length_c   1.000
_cell.angle_alpha   90.00
_cell.angle_beta   90.00
_cell.angle_gamma   90.00
#
_symmetry.space_group_name_H-M   'P 1'
#
loop_
_entity.id
_entity.type
_entity.pdbx_description
1 polymer ?
#
loop_
_entity_poly.entity_id
_entity_poly.type
_entity_poly.pdbx_seq_one_letter_code
_entity_poly.pdbx_strand_id
1 'polypeptide(L)'
;MAGGKFTQHPPFGLRREAAQDSGRPIEDHEKETLCAEDITTSIRRSKGIRVFLTKAEDATAVANGGSPADPVPAPCDASEQHSDLLPPSLTLSSLTCLRLTSAGSHQRHLLTQYLGGDVKKGANLFKTRCAQCHTVEKDGGNKIGPALHGLWGRKTGSVEGYSYTDANKQKGIEWNDQTLFDYLENPKKYIPGTKMAFGGLKKPKDRNDLIAYLKDATA
;
A
#
# COMPACT_ATOMS: atom_id res chain seq x y z
N MET A 1 -65.59 -11.29 -37.71
CA MET A 1 -66.13 -9.92 -37.71
C MET A 1 -66.50 -9.56 -36.28
N ALA A 2 -66.15 -8.34 -35.84
CA ALA A 2 -66.25 -7.74 -34.49
C ALA A 2 -65.27 -8.34 -33.44
N GLY A 3 -64.25 -7.64 -32.92
CA GLY A 3 -63.97 -6.20 -32.87
C GLY A 3 -64.37 -5.63 -31.51
N GLY A 4 -63.47 -5.66 -30.53
CA GLY A 4 -63.67 -5.10 -29.19
C GLY A 4 -62.37 -4.56 -28.61
N LYS A 5 -62.21 -3.23 -28.67
CA LYS A 5 -61.07 -2.43 -28.20
C LYS A 5 -60.98 -2.45 -26.68
N PHE A 6 -59.80 -2.75 -26.12
CA PHE A 6 -59.49 -2.42 -24.73
C PHE A 6 -58.55 -1.21 -24.69
N THR A 7 -58.91 -0.27 -23.82
CA THR A 7 -58.46 1.11 -23.78
C THR A 7 -57.10 1.29 -23.11
N GLN A 8 -56.41 2.34 -23.56
CA GLN A 8 -55.12 2.83 -23.11
C GLN A 8 -55.20 3.38 -21.66
N HIS A 9 -54.19 3.09 -20.84
CA HIS A 9 -53.88 3.83 -19.61
C HIS A 9 -52.76 4.84 -19.89
N PRO A 10 -52.88 6.10 -19.46
CA PRO A 10 -51.83 7.12 -19.60
C PRO A 10 -50.76 7.02 -18.50
N PRO A 11 -49.54 7.56 -18.75
CA PRO A 11 -48.46 7.61 -17.78
C PRO A 11 -48.60 8.82 -16.84
N PHE A 12 -48.67 8.57 -15.53
CA PHE A 12 -48.28 9.56 -14.51
C PHE A 12 -46.76 9.52 -14.40
N GLY A 13 -45.97 10.59 -14.38
CA GLY A 13 -46.26 11.99 -14.14
C GLY A 13 -44.98 12.56 -13.51
N LEU A 14 -44.23 13.33 -14.29
CA LEU A 14 -43.09 14.12 -13.84
C LEU A 14 -43.51 15.08 -12.73
N ARG A 15 -42.76 15.12 -11.62
CA ARG A 15 -42.68 16.30 -10.76
C ARG A 15 -41.22 16.71 -10.58
N ARG A 16 -40.86 17.80 -11.26
CA ARG A 16 -39.75 18.67 -10.91
C ARG A 16 -40.11 19.38 -9.61
N GLU A 17 -39.19 19.43 -8.66
CA GLU A 17 -39.09 20.60 -7.78
C GLU A 17 -37.60 20.86 -7.52
N ALA A 18 -37.18 22.04 -7.96
CA ALA A 18 -35.89 22.62 -7.73
C ALA A 18 -35.84 23.15 -6.29
N ALA A 19 -34.73 22.93 -5.60
CA ALA A 19 -34.36 23.72 -4.44
C ALA A 19 -32.97 24.31 -4.72
N GLN A 20 -32.96 25.60 -5.02
CA GLN A 20 -31.81 26.47 -4.88
C GLN A 20 -31.45 26.54 -3.40
N ASP A 21 -30.20 26.23 -3.05
CA ASP A 21 -29.60 26.71 -1.80
C ASP A 21 -28.44 27.62 -2.18
N SER A 22 -28.65 28.89 -1.88
CA SER A 22 -27.80 30.02 -2.19
C SER A 22 -26.90 30.31 -0.99
N GLY A 23 -25.59 30.20 -1.22
CA GLY A 23 -24.59 31.11 -0.66
C GLY A 23 -24.42 31.11 0.86
N ARG A 24 -23.26 30.61 1.31
CA ARG A 24 -22.50 31.31 2.36
C ARG A 24 -21.07 31.55 1.89
N PRO A 25 -20.56 32.78 2.03
CA PRO A 25 -19.18 33.14 1.72
C PRO A 25 -18.28 32.65 2.85
N ILE A 26 -17.12 32.10 2.50
CA ILE A 26 -16.02 31.95 3.45
C ILE A 26 -14.96 32.92 2.95
N GLU A 27 -14.93 34.07 3.62
CA GLU A 27 -13.93 35.10 3.45
C GLU A 27 -12.53 34.55 3.75
N ASP A 28 -11.59 35.11 3.00
CA ASP A 28 -10.16 34.97 3.12
C ASP A 28 -9.69 35.24 4.56
N HIS A 29 -8.85 34.36 5.09
CA HIS A 29 -7.89 34.77 6.11
C HIS A 29 -6.56 34.06 5.89
N GLU A 30 -5.67 34.85 5.31
CA GLU A 30 -4.29 35.06 5.70
C GLU A 30 -3.33 33.86 5.82
N LYS A 31 -2.33 33.98 4.95
CA LYS A 31 -0.96 33.52 5.11
C LYS A 31 -0.45 33.79 6.53
N GLU A 32 0.00 32.75 7.23
CA GLU A 32 1.14 32.86 8.15
C GLU A 32 2.10 31.70 7.89
N THR A 33 3.20 32.06 7.24
CA THR A 33 4.48 31.38 7.35
C THR A 33 5.13 31.90 8.62
N LEU A 34 5.51 31.03 9.55
CA LEU A 34 6.63 31.12 10.51
C LEU A 34 6.53 29.85 11.41
N CYS A 35 7.43 28.89 11.22
CA CYS A 35 8.65 28.69 12.02
C CYS A 35 8.40 28.13 13.43
N ALA A 36 9.09 27.04 13.71
CA ALA A 36 9.09 26.27 14.94
C ALA A 36 9.28 27.13 16.19
N GLU A 37 8.57 26.81 17.27
CA GLU A 37 9.08 26.48 18.61
C GLU A 37 7.92 26.32 19.62
N ASP A 38 8.23 25.63 20.72
CA ASP A 38 7.50 25.50 21.99
C ASP A 38 6.35 24.48 22.14
N ILE A 39 6.79 23.24 22.39
CA ILE A 39 6.07 22.17 23.05
C ILE A 39 6.14 22.39 24.58
N THR A 40 5.44 23.37 25.16
CA THR A 40 5.11 23.30 26.59
C THR A 40 3.96 24.23 26.96
N THR A 41 3.04 23.73 27.78
CA THR A 41 2.05 24.50 28.57
C THR A 41 0.63 24.58 28.00
N SER A 42 -0.14 23.49 28.12
CA SER A 42 -1.58 23.60 28.41
C SER A 42 -2.18 22.31 29.00
N ILE A 43 -1.70 21.89 30.16
CA ILE A 43 -2.47 21.05 31.08
C ILE A 43 -2.35 21.68 32.46
N ARG A 44 -3.30 22.56 32.82
CA ARG A 44 -3.70 22.87 34.21
C ARG A 44 -4.84 23.90 34.23
N ARG A 45 -6.06 23.44 33.93
CA ARG A 45 -7.32 24.08 34.40
C ARG A 45 -8.09 23.07 35.25
N SER A 46 -7.61 22.88 36.47
CA SER A 46 -8.35 22.25 37.57
C SER A 46 -7.54 22.43 38.86
N LYS A 47 -7.59 23.63 39.44
CA LYS A 47 -7.14 23.90 40.81
C LYS A 47 -8.37 23.86 41.69
N GLY A 48 -8.42 22.89 42.60
CA GLY A 48 -9.41 22.88 43.67
C GLY A 48 -9.72 21.50 44.22
N ILE A 49 -8.73 20.74 44.68
CA ILE A 49 -8.91 19.82 45.81
C ILE A 49 -7.54 19.50 46.41
N ARG A 50 -7.45 19.77 47.70
CA ARG A 50 -6.31 19.64 48.59
C ARG A 50 -6.53 18.34 49.35
N VAL A 51 -5.74 17.30 49.09
CA VAL A 51 -5.70 16.12 49.96
C VAL A 51 -4.25 15.75 50.27
N PHE A 52 -3.89 16.12 51.48
CA PHE A 52 -3.08 15.43 52.47
C PHE A 52 -1.94 14.49 52.03
N LEU A 53 -0.75 15.01 52.32
CA LEU A 53 0.51 14.35 52.63
C LEU A 53 0.35 13.16 53.60
N THR A 54 0.84 11.98 53.22
CA THR A 54 1.44 10.95 54.10
C THR A 54 2.56 10.26 53.27
N LYS A 55 3.83 10.59 53.50
CA LYS A 55 4.88 9.78 54.18
C LYS A 55 4.93 8.32 53.67
N ALA A 56 5.70 8.01 52.64
CA ALA A 56 7.12 7.58 52.65
C ALA A 56 7.38 6.44 53.62
N GLU A 57 7.75 5.23 53.15
CA GLU A 57 8.83 4.31 53.63
C GLU A 57 9.17 3.26 52.55
N ASP A 58 10.40 2.75 52.66
CA ASP A 58 11.27 1.96 51.79
C ASP A 58 10.79 0.53 51.45
N ALA A 59 11.22 -0.04 50.30
CA ALA A 59 11.70 -1.44 50.21
C ALA A 59 12.01 -1.92 48.77
N THR A 60 13.29 -2.27 48.58
CA THR A 60 13.85 -3.40 47.80
C THR A 60 13.81 -3.43 46.26
N ALA A 61 15.04 -3.39 45.75
CA ALA A 61 15.49 -3.90 44.46
C ALA A 61 15.16 -5.39 44.24
N VAL A 62 14.85 -5.74 42.99
CA VAL A 62 15.18 -7.04 42.39
C VAL A 62 15.71 -6.78 40.98
N ALA A 63 16.98 -7.13 40.78
CA ALA A 63 17.63 -7.28 39.48
C ALA A 63 17.40 -8.70 38.93
N ASN A 64 17.84 -8.90 37.67
CA ASN A 64 17.93 -10.13 36.85
C ASN A 64 16.87 -10.17 35.73
N GLY A 65 17.15 -10.42 34.46
CA GLY A 65 18.36 -10.74 33.68
C GLY A 65 17.87 -10.82 32.22
N GLY A 66 18.60 -10.36 31.20
CA GLY A 66 19.66 -11.14 30.58
C GLY A 66 19.10 -12.12 29.53
N SER A 67 19.05 -11.65 28.26
CA SER A 67 19.32 -12.33 26.97
C SER A 67 19.22 -13.87 26.83
N PRO A 68 18.85 -14.42 25.64
CA PRO A 68 19.74 -14.28 24.49
C PRO A 68 19.08 -14.12 23.11
N ALA A 69 19.87 -13.46 22.25
CA ALA A 69 19.82 -13.58 20.82
C ALA A 69 20.05 -15.04 20.41
N ASP A 70 19.23 -15.55 19.49
CA ASP A 70 19.46 -16.82 18.83
C ASP A 70 19.87 -16.64 17.35
N PRO A 71 20.68 -17.57 16.83
CA PRO A 71 21.57 -17.36 15.69
C PRO A 71 20.91 -17.61 14.33
N VAL A 72 21.36 -16.84 13.34
CA VAL A 72 21.17 -17.12 11.91
C VAL A 72 22.11 -18.27 11.50
N PRO A 73 21.60 -19.40 10.98
CA PRO A 73 22.45 -20.38 10.32
C PRO A 73 22.73 -19.95 8.87
N ALA A 74 24.00 -19.68 8.59
CA ALA A 74 24.57 -19.90 7.26
C ALA A 74 24.88 -21.39 7.11
N PRO A 75 24.73 -21.95 5.90
CA PRO A 75 25.74 -22.84 5.39
C PRO A 75 26.51 -22.17 4.26
N CYS A 76 27.79 -21.99 4.53
CA CYS A 76 28.85 -22.09 3.54
C CYS A 76 28.79 -23.46 2.86
N ASP A 77 28.80 -23.50 1.54
CA ASP A 77 29.60 -24.51 0.86
C ASP A 77 30.27 -23.88 -0.35
N ALA A 78 31.56 -24.14 -0.43
CA ALA A 78 32.49 -23.63 -1.41
C ALA A 78 33.03 -24.83 -2.18
N SER A 79 33.43 -24.56 -3.42
CA SER A 79 34.32 -25.37 -4.26
C SER A 79 33.82 -26.74 -4.72
N GLU A 80 33.70 -26.88 -6.04
CA GLU A 80 34.64 -27.77 -6.73
C GLU A 80 34.94 -27.28 -8.15
N GLN A 81 36.24 -27.27 -8.43
CA GLN A 81 36.87 -26.95 -9.71
C GLN A 81 36.71 -28.15 -10.64
N HIS A 82 36.38 -27.94 -11.90
CA HIS A 82 36.79 -28.89 -12.93
C HIS A 82 37.42 -28.13 -14.10
N SER A 83 38.64 -28.58 -14.36
CA SER A 83 39.64 -28.11 -15.29
C SER A 83 39.42 -28.70 -16.69
N ASP A 84 40.16 -28.12 -17.65
CA ASP A 84 40.62 -28.74 -18.90
C ASP A 84 39.52 -28.94 -19.99
N LEU A 85 39.68 -28.66 -21.28
CA LEU A 85 40.84 -28.61 -22.17
C LEU A 85 40.58 -27.67 -23.35
N LEU A 86 41.63 -26.97 -23.77
CA LEU A 86 41.82 -26.43 -25.12
C LEU A 86 41.81 -27.56 -26.16
N PRO A 87 41.44 -27.26 -27.41
CA PRO A 87 42.30 -27.71 -28.51
C PRO A 87 42.88 -26.55 -29.34
N PRO A 88 44.10 -26.75 -29.88
CA PRO A 88 44.77 -25.79 -30.74
C PRO A 88 44.28 -25.93 -32.18
N SER A 89 44.14 -24.80 -32.89
CA SER A 89 44.73 -24.60 -34.23
C SER A 89 44.26 -23.26 -34.78
N LEU A 90 45.22 -22.35 -34.88
CA LEU A 90 45.10 -21.03 -35.45
C LEU A 90 45.10 -21.15 -36.98
N THR A 91 44.00 -20.75 -37.62
CA THR A 91 44.03 -20.33 -39.03
C THR A 91 43.84 -18.82 -39.07
N LEU A 92 44.89 -18.10 -39.46
CA LEU A 92 44.88 -16.68 -39.80
C LEU A 92 43.86 -16.41 -40.91
N SER A 93 42.75 -15.74 -40.58
CA SER A 93 42.09 -14.79 -41.49
C SER A 93 40.96 -14.05 -40.77
N SER A 94 40.87 -12.77 -41.10
CA SER A 94 39.83 -11.80 -40.74
C SER A 94 39.89 -11.21 -39.33
N LEU A 95 40.47 -10.00 -39.31
CA LEU A 95 40.14 -8.90 -38.41
C LEU A 95 38.63 -8.89 -38.12
N THR A 96 38.23 -9.48 -36.99
CA THR A 96 36.92 -9.22 -36.40
C THR A 96 37.17 -8.41 -35.15
N CYS A 97 36.97 -7.11 -35.30
CA CYS A 97 37.10 -6.14 -34.23
C CYS A 97 36.24 -6.55 -33.03
N LEU A 98 36.87 -6.48 -31.86
CA LEU A 98 36.39 -6.84 -30.53
C LEU A 98 34.91 -6.48 -30.34
N ARG A 99 34.06 -7.51 -30.16
CA ARG A 99 32.67 -7.30 -29.73
C ARG A 99 32.67 -6.61 -28.37
N LEU A 100 32.17 -5.38 -28.36
CA LEU A 100 31.91 -4.60 -27.15
C LEU A 100 31.03 -5.41 -26.20
N THR A 101 31.59 -5.77 -25.06
CA THR A 101 30.91 -6.38 -23.93
C THR A 101 29.95 -5.38 -23.27
N SER A 102 28.74 -5.86 -22.98
CA SER A 102 27.97 -5.62 -21.74
C SER A 102 28.01 -4.22 -21.12
N ALA A 103 26.88 -3.50 -21.20
CA ALA A 103 26.22 -2.80 -20.08
C ALA A 103 25.11 -1.90 -20.62
N GLY A 104 23.83 -2.31 -20.55
CA GLY A 104 22.77 -1.43 -21.07
C GLY A 104 21.33 -1.76 -20.76
N SER A 105 21.01 -2.76 -19.91
CA SER A 105 19.61 -3.07 -19.58
C SER A 105 19.23 -2.88 -18.10
N HIS A 106 20.20 -2.62 -17.22
CA HIS A 106 19.90 -2.40 -15.79
C HIS A 106 19.51 -0.94 -15.48
N GLN A 107 19.68 -0.01 -16.43
CA GLN A 107 19.43 1.43 -16.22
C GLN A 107 17.96 1.86 -16.44
N ARG A 108 16.99 0.94 -16.57
CA ARG A 108 15.57 1.29 -16.77
C ARG A 108 14.66 1.04 -15.57
N HIS A 109 15.19 0.53 -14.46
CA HIS A 109 14.38 0.32 -13.25
C HIS A 109 14.46 1.48 -12.24
N LEU A 110 15.36 2.44 -12.44
CA LEU A 110 15.61 3.54 -11.50
C LEU A 110 14.56 4.67 -11.56
N LEU A 111 13.57 4.63 -12.45
CA LEU A 111 12.56 5.69 -12.62
C LEU A 111 11.17 5.34 -12.07
N THR A 112 10.97 4.11 -11.59
CA THR A 112 9.64 3.59 -11.22
C THR A 112 9.67 3.13 -9.76
N GLN A 113 10.17 3.99 -8.87
CA GLN A 113 10.23 3.71 -7.44
C GLN A 113 9.16 4.48 -6.66
N TYR A 114 8.77 3.92 -5.52
CA TYR A 114 7.99 4.67 -4.53
C TYR A 114 8.83 5.80 -3.95
N LEU A 115 8.28 7.03 -3.94
CA LEU A 115 8.99 8.24 -3.49
C LEU A 115 8.25 8.98 -2.36
N GLY A 116 7.30 8.32 -1.70
CA GLY A 116 6.36 9.00 -0.80
C GLY A 116 5.22 9.68 -1.57
N GLY A 117 4.10 9.93 -0.88
CA GLY A 117 2.88 10.46 -1.49
C GLY A 117 1.99 11.23 -0.51
N ASP A 118 0.96 11.86 -1.05
CA ASP A 118 -0.02 12.64 -0.29
C ASP A 118 -1.14 11.72 0.25
N VAL A 119 -1.18 11.53 1.57
CA VAL A 119 -2.15 10.68 2.27
C VAL A 119 -3.60 11.11 2.02
N LYS A 120 -3.88 12.43 1.94
CA LYS A 120 -5.26 12.93 1.73
C LYS A 120 -5.73 12.62 0.31
N LYS A 121 -4.86 12.77 -0.68
CA LYS A 121 -5.15 12.37 -2.07
C LYS A 121 -5.29 10.86 -2.19
N GLY A 122 -4.44 10.10 -1.49
CA GLY A 122 -4.51 8.65 -1.39
C GLY A 122 -5.85 8.16 -0.82
N ALA A 123 -6.35 8.80 0.24
CA ALA A 123 -7.64 8.48 0.82
C ALA A 123 -8.80 8.63 -0.19
N ASN A 124 -8.78 9.70 -0.99
CA ASN A 124 -9.78 9.92 -2.04
C ASN A 124 -9.68 8.87 -3.17
N LEU A 125 -8.46 8.49 -3.55
CA LEU A 125 -8.24 7.40 -4.50
C LEU A 125 -8.75 6.07 -3.96
N PHE A 126 -8.47 5.76 -2.69
CA PHE A 126 -8.96 4.54 -2.05
C PHE A 126 -10.49 4.49 -2.04
N LYS A 127 -11.16 5.57 -1.63
CA LYS A 127 -12.62 5.66 -1.62
C LYS A 127 -13.25 5.37 -2.98
N THR A 128 -12.67 5.92 -4.05
CA THR A 128 -13.24 5.81 -5.40
C THR A 128 -12.83 4.55 -6.15
N ARG A 129 -11.69 3.92 -5.81
CA ARG A 129 -11.11 2.81 -6.58
C ARG A 129 -11.02 1.49 -5.82
N CYS A 130 -11.03 1.51 -4.50
CA CYS A 130 -10.66 0.34 -3.68
C CYS A 130 -11.72 -0.01 -2.61
N ALA A 131 -12.36 0.99 -2.00
CA ALA A 131 -13.25 0.81 -0.85
C ALA A 131 -14.50 -0.06 -1.13
N GLN A 132 -14.90 -0.18 -2.39
CA GLN A 132 -15.97 -1.10 -2.79
C GLN A 132 -15.61 -2.56 -2.47
N CYS A 133 -14.34 -2.91 -2.64
CA CYS A 133 -13.86 -4.29 -2.54
C CYS A 133 -13.03 -4.56 -1.28
N HIS A 134 -12.51 -3.52 -0.63
CA HIS A 134 -11.57 -3.67 0.48
C HIS A 134 -11.94 -2.82 1.68
N THR A 135 -11.53 -3.31 2.85
CA THR A 135 -11.52 -2.60 4.13
C THR A 135 -10.08 -2.40 4.57
N VAL A 136 -9.83 -1.35 5.36
CA VAL A 136 -8.50 -1.03 5.92
C VAL A 136 -8.47 -1.15 7.44
N GLU A 137 -9.64 -1.05 8.08
CA GLU A 137 -9.81 -1.21 9.52
C GLU A 137 -9.50 -2.63 9.99
N LYS A 138 -8.93 -2.76 11.19
CA LYS A 138 -8.55 -4.03 11.82
C LYS A 138 -9.68 -5.06 11.84
N ASP A 139 -10.88 -4.62 12.18
CA ASP A 139 -12.07 -5.47 12.29
C ASP A 139 -13.04 -5.28 11.10
N GLY A 140 -12.56 -4.70 10.00
CA GLY A 140 -13.38 -4.40 8.82
C GLY A 140 -13.86 -5.64 8.06
N GLY A 141 -13.23 -6.79 8.28
CA GLY A 141 -13.58 -8.05 7.65
C GLY A 141 -13.34 -8.09 6.13
N ASN A 142 -13.53 -9.27 5.53
CA ASN A 142 -13.38 -9.47 4.09
C ASN A 142 -14.64 -9.00 3.33
N LYS A 143 -14.47 -8.38 2.16
CA LYS A 143 -15.55 -8.03 1.23
C LYS A 143 -15.40 -8.85 -0.06
N ILE A 144 -15.56 -8.24 -1.23
CA ILE A 144 -15.23 -8.85 -2.53
C ILE A 144 -13.73 -9.18 -2.58
N GLY A 145 -12.91 -8.29 -2.03
CA GLY A 145 -11.49 -8.48 -1.78
C GLY A 145 -11.19 -8.71 -0.29
N PRO A 146 -9.97 -9.16 0.03
CA PRO A 146 -9.53 -9.37 1.42
C PRO A 146 -9.42 -8.05 2.20
N ALA A 147 -9.49 -8.15 3.53
CA ALA A 147 -9.12 -7.05 4.42
C ALA A 147 -7.64 -6.66 4.25
N LEU A 148 -7.37 -5.35 4.26
CA LEU A 148 -6.04 -4.80 4.03
C LEU A 148 -5.31 -4.41 5.32
N HIS A 149 -5.92 -4.50 6.50
CA HIS A 149 -5.20 -4.28 7.75
C HIS A 149 -3.97 -5.20 7.88
N GLY A 150 -2.84 -4.67 8.36
CA GLY A 150 -1.58 -5.39 8.44
C GLY A 150 -1.00 -5.78 7.07
N LEU A 151 -1.10 -4.90 6.07
CA LEU A 151 -0.66 -5.22 4.71
C LEU A 151 0.86 -5.33 4.59
N TRP A 152 1.63 -4.44 5.24
CA TRP A 152 3.09 -4.38 5.10
C TRP A 152 3.78 -5.59 5.73
N GLY A 153 4.71 -6.20 4.98
CA GLY A 153 5.42 -7.42 5.37
C GLY A 153 4.60 -8.70 5.22
N ARG A 154 3.29 -8.59 4.93
CA ARG A 154 2.41 -9.75 4.75
C ARG A 154 2.64 -10.39 3.38
N LYS A 155 2.69 -11.73 3.34
CA LYS A 155 2.79 -12.49 2.09
C LYS A 155 1.50 -12.45 1.29
N THR A 156 1.60 -12.52 -0.03
CA THR A 156 0.43 -12.66 -0.91
C THR A 156 -0.43 -13.86 -0.54
N GLY A 157 -1.75 -13.71 -0.63
CA GLY A 157 -2.68 -14.83 -0.45
C GLY A 157 -2.81 -15.39 0.97
N SER A 158 -2.50 -14.60 2.00
CA SER A 158 -2.38 -15.08 3.40
C SER A 158 -3.44 -14.58 4.38
N VAL A 159 -4.40 -13.74 3.96
CA VAL A 159 -5.48 -13.29 4.85
C VAL A 159 -6.41 -14.43 5.19
N GLU A 160 -6.60 -14.66 6.49
CA GLU A 160 -7.48 -15.70 7.01
C GLU A 160 -8.94 -15.46 6.59
N GLY A 161 -9.65 -16.54 6.29
CA GLY A 161 -11.05 -16.48 5.89
C GLY A 161 -11.32 -15.89 4.48
N TYR A 162 -10.29 -15.57 3.69
CA TYR A 162 -10.47 -15.14 2.29
C TYR A 162 -10.02 -16.21 1.29
N SER A 163 -10.83 -16.45 0.26
CA SER A 163 -10.54 -17.44 -0.78
C SER A 163 -9.74 -16.81 -1.94
N TYR A 164 -8.42 -16.94 -1.87
CA TYR A 164 -7.51 -16.45 -2.93
C TYR A 164 -7.44 -17.38 -4.14
N THR A 165 -7.07 -16.82 -5.30
CA THR A 165 -6.66 -17.63 -6.45
C THR A 165 -5.31 -18.31 -6.19
N ASP A 166 -5.10 -19.47 -6.82
CA ASP A 166 -3.81 -20.16 -6.74
C ASP A 166 -2.66 -19.28 -7.23
N ALA A 167 -2.89 -18.47 -8.27
CA ALA A 167 -1.92 -17.49 -8.74
C ALA A 167 -1.51 -16.48 -7.66
N ASN A 168 -2.44 -15.99 -6.84
CA ASN A 168 -2.12 -15.03 -5.78
C ASN A 168 -1.35 -15.71 -4.64
N LYS A 169 -1.75 -16.93 -4.23
CA LYS A 169 -1.04 -17.71 -3.21
C LYS A 169 0.39 -18.06 -3.65
N GLN A 170 0.57 -18.49 -4.90
CA GLN A 170 1.84 -18.95 -5.44
C GLN A 170 2.83 -17.83 -5.75
N LYS A 171 2.36 -16.58 -5.94
CA LYS A 171 3.25 -15.45 -6.23
C LYS A 171 4.33 -15.27 -5.16
N GLY A 172 4.01 -15.57 -3.90
CA GLY A 172 4.98 -15.71 -2.82
C GLY A 172 5.75 -14.44 -2.45
N ILE A 173 5.28 -13.25 -2.86
CA ILE A 173 5.93 -11.98 -2.54
C ILE A 173 5.43 -11.44 -1.20
N GLU A 174 6.24 -10.61 -0.56
CA GLU A 174 5.83 -9.80 0.58
C GLU A 174 5.44 -8.40 0.11
N TRP A 175 4.33 -7.90 0.64
CA TRP A 175 3.87 -6.56 0.34
C TRP A 175 4.75 -5.52 1.03
N ASN A 176 5.31 -4.63 0.24
CA ASN A 176 6.08 -3.47 0.65
C ASN A 176 5.80 -2.32 -0.32
N ASP A 177 6.41 -1.16 -0.06
CA ASP A 177 6.19 0.06 -0.84
C ASP A 177 6.42 -0.18 -2.35
N GLN A 178 7.49 -0.89 -2.71
CA GLN A 178 7.88 -1.11 -4.11
C GLN A 178 7.04 -2.18 -4.80
N THR A 179 6.82 -3.33 -4.16
CA THR A 179 6.01 -4.41 -4.73
C THR A 179 4.56 -3.97 -4.93
N LEU A 180 4.02 -3.16 -4.01
CA LEU A 180 2.69 -2.60 -4.14
C LEU A 180 2.62 -1.54 -5.25
N PHE A 181 3.67 -0.74 -5.40
CA PHE A 181 3.79 0.23 -6.50
C PHE A 181 3.75 -0.44 -7.88
N ASP A 182 4.48 -1.54 -8.06
CA ASP A 182 4.48 -2.28 -9.32
C ASP A 182 3.16 -3.04 -9.54
N TYR A 183 2.59 -3.62 -8.48
CA TYR A 183 1.32 -4.33 -8.54
C TYR A 183 0.16 -3.42 -8.95
N LEU A 184 0.08 -2.23 -8.36
CA LEU A 184 -1.01 -1.29 -8.61
C LEU A 184 -1.00 -0.71 -10.03
N GLU A 185 0.13 -0.78 -10.76
CA GLU A 185 0.17 -0.37 -12.16
C GLU A 185 -0.73 -1.24 -13.06
N ASN A 186 -0.68 -2.54 -12.84
CA ASN A 186 -1.44 -3.54 -13.58
C ASN A 186 -1.48 -4.88 -12.81
N PRO A 187 -2.49 -5.08 -11.95
CA PRO A 187 -2.60 -6.30 -11.15
C PRO A 187 -2.63 -7.59 -11.96
N LYS A 188 -3.31 -7.57 -13.12
CA LYS A 188 -3.42 -8.75 -14.01
C LYS A 188 -2.10 -9.10 -14.68
N LYS A 189 -1.25 -8.12 -14.95
CA LYS A 189 0.10 -8.34 -15.50
C LYS A 189 1.06 -8.81 -14.40
N TYR A 190 0.94 -8.25 -13.19
CA TYR A 190 1.84 -8.57 -12.09
C TYR A 190 1.58 -9.95 -11.46
N ILE A 191 0.29 -10.31 -11.32
CA ILE A 191 -0.18 -11.65 -10.90
C ILE A 191 -1.15 -12.19 -11.96
N PRO A 192 -0.66 -12.87 -13.00
CA PRO A 192 -1.50 -13.50 -14.01
C PRO A 192 -2.45 -14.52 -13.37
N GLY A 193 -3.76 -14.39 -13.61
CA GLY A 193 -4.78 -15.24 -12.97
C GLY A 193 -5.33 -14.72 -11.64
N THR A 194 -5.02 -13.47 -11.26
CA THR A 194 -5.73 -12.81 -10.15
C THR A 194 -7.21 -12.56 -10.48
N LYS A 195 -8.10 -12.74 -9.49
CA LYS A 195 -9.54 -12.42 -9.57
C LYS A 195 -9.83 -10.94 -9.30
N MET A 196 -8.83 -10.12 -8.96
CA MET A 196 -9.02 -8.69 -8.75
C MET A 196 -9.35 -7.98 -10.07
N ALA A 197 -10.60 -7.55 -10.23
CA ALA A 197 -11.08 -6.81 -11.39
C ALA A 197 -10.71 -5.31 -11.32
N PHE A 198 -9.41 -5.02 -11.37
CA PHE A 198 -8.88 -3.65 -11.35
C PHE A 198 -7.98 -3.37 -12.56
N GLY A 199 -8.21 -2.26 -13.26
CA GLY A 199 -7.45 -1.87 -14.45
C GLY A 199 -6.04 -1.34 -14.16
N GLY A 200 -5.76 -1.02 -12.89
CA GLY A 200 -4.50 -0.43 -12.45
C GLY A 200 -4.49 1.10 -12.49
N LEU A 201 -3.49 1.69 -11.83
CA LEU A 201 -3.20 3.12 -11.78
C LEU A 201 -1.94 3.40 -12.61
N LYS A 202 -2.11 4.03 -13.77
CA LYS A 202 -1.00 4.30 -14.70
C LYS A 202 -0.12 5.46 -14.28
N LYS A 203 -0.66 6.41 -13.51
CA LYS A 203 0.08 7.57 -13.04
C LYS A 203 0.92 7.17 -11.82
N PRO A 204 2.25 7.32 -11.85
CA PRO A 204 3.13 7.06 -10.70
C PRO A 204 2.69 7.83 -9.45
N LYS A 205 2.27 9.09 -9.63
CA LYS A 205 1.82 9.94 -8.52
C LYS A 205 0.61 9.34 -7.79
N ASP A 206 -0.39 8.86 -8.52
CA ASP A 206 -1.60 8.28 -7.93
C ASP A 206 -1.26 7.01 -7.14
N ARG A 207 -0.29 6.22 -7.62
CA ARG A 207 0.21 5.04 -6.88
C ARG A 207 0.91 5.46 -5.60
N ASN A 208 1.80 6.45 -5.66
CA ASN A 208 2.50 6.97 -4.49
C ASN A 208 1.51 7.50 -3.43
N ASP A 209 0.55 8.33 -3.85
CA ASP A 209 -0.48 8.87 -2.96
C ASP A 209 -1.30 7.74 -2.31
N LEU A 210 -1.75 6.75 -3.10
CA LEU A 210 -2.51 5.61 -2.59
C LEU A 210 -1.71 4.75 -1.61
N ILE A 211 -0.45 4.46 -1.91
CA ILE A 211 0.43 3.67 -1.03
C ILE A 211 0.69 4.41 0.28
N ALA A 212 0.91 5.73 0.23
CA ALA A 212 1.07 6.54 1.43
C ALA A 212 -0.18 6.44 2.34
N TYR A 213 -1.38 6.53 1.76
CA TYR A 213 -2.61 6.34 2.51
C TYR A 213 -2.77 4.92 3.07
N LEU A 214 -2.52 3.90 2.26
CA LEU A 214 -2.64 2.52 2.71
C LEU A 214 -1.67 2.22 3.87
N LYS A 215 -0.47 2.83 3.86
CA LYS A 215 0.55 2.63 4.89
C LYS A 215 0.08 3.17 6.24
N ASP A 216 -0.54 4.35 6.20
CA ASP A 216 -1.13 5.00 7.38
C ASP A 216 -2.39 4.25 7.86
N ALA A 217 -3.29 3.91 6.94
CA ALA A 217 -4.61 3.38 7.27
C ALA A 217 -4.64 1.87 7.60
N THR A 218 -3.56 1.13 7.34
CA THR A 218 -3.50 -0.32 7.57
C THR A 218 -2.44 -0.75 8.57
N ALA A 219 -1.76 0.22 9.20
CA ALA A 219 -0.82 -0.03 10.29
C ALA A 219 -1.51 -0.67 11.51
#